data_AF-C8X6X6-F1
#
_entry.id   AF-C8X6X6-F1
#
_cell.length_a   1.000
_cell.length_b   1.000
_cell.length_c   1.000
_cell.angle_alpha   90.00
_cell.angle_beta   90.00
_cell.angle_gamma   90.00
#
_symmetry.space_group_name_H-M   'P 1'
#
loop_
_entity.id
_entity.type
_entity.pdbx_description
1 polymer ?
#
loop_
_entity_poly.entity_id
_entity_poly.type
_entity_poly.pdbx_seq_one_letter_code
_entity_poly.pdbx_strand_id
1 'polypeptide(L)'
;MLMLEHRGAMTHRHPAGRRPGQVSGSPEQAVLDLQRSAGNRAVAALLAGSRPTVQRYQVQDCGSGAGAAHPASAVYAAHGRARTMLSIAETESATPSDPTVRALARKYFKLTVPAMTNRDKRLWFGRVRQVLAGMSRGQDGTTYECEPRQSWKDGLCTEGTMAVTLLNIHLCPAWWKLTSVDDRAFVLLHEWAHKYGPSVHQIFETYCDASEFATQPAEDLVAEPDAYASYIFELVTGSAPSSTVC
;
A
#
# COMPACT_ATOMS: atom_id res chain seq x y z
N MET A 1 37.36 -58.73 -26.89
CA MET A 1 36.29 -59.75 -26.77
C MET A 1 35.61 -59.53 -25.42
N LEU A 2 34.33 -59.08 -25.43
CA LEU A 2 33.29 -59.02 -24.36
C LEU A 2 33.73 -58.66 -22.91
N MET A 3 33.42 -57.50 -22.30
CA MET A 3 32.14 -56.91 -21.82
C MET A 3 31.33 -57.76 -20.81
N LEU A 4 30.82 -57.06 -19.77
CA LEU A 4 29.81 -57.39 -18.72
C LEU A 4 30.30 -58.12 -17.44
N GLU A 5 30.29 -57.47 -16.25
CA GLU A 5 29.18 -57.27 -15.26
C GLU A 5 29.23 -58.35 -14.13
N HIS A 6 28.80 -58.22 -12.87
CA HIS A 6 28.37 -57.17 -11.93
C HIS A 6 28.12 -57.86 -10.55
N ARG A 7 27.90 -57.05 -9.49
CA ARG A 7 27.32 -57.39 -8.14
C ARG A 7 28.28 -57.99 -7.09
N GLY A 8 28.38 -57.50 -5.85
CA GLY A 8 27.67 -56.46 -5.10
C GLY A 8 27.43 -56.91 -3.66
N ALA A 9 27.78 -56.10 -2.66
CA ALA A 9 27.09 -56.01 -1.35
C ALA A 9 27.63 -54.80 -0.55
N MET A 10 26.69 -54.08 0.07
CA MET A 10 26.81 -52.75 0.66
C MET A 10 27.51 -52.71 2.02
N THR A 11 28.17 -51.60 2.32
CA THR A 11 28.06 -50.96 3.64
C THR A 11 28.00 -49.44 3.46
N HIS A 12 26.88 -48.85 3.89
CA HIS A 12 26.67 -47.41 3.95
C HIS A 12 27.55 -46.81 5.05
N ARG A 13 28.49 -45.93 4.67
CA ARG A 13 29.11 -44.97 5.60
C ARG A 13 28.49 -43.60 5.37
N HIS A 14 27.79 -43.11 6.40
CA HIS A 14 27.44 -41.71 6.54
C HIS A 14 28.72 -40.86 6.68
N PRO A 15 28.89 -39.77 5.92
CA PRO A 15 29.82 -38.73 6.30
C PRO A 15 29.17 -37.85 7.36
N ALA A 16 29.63 -37.99 8.61
CA ALA A 16 29.47 -36.98 9.63
C ALA A 16 30.32 -35.74 9.27
N GLY A 17 29.77 -34.55 9.47
CA GLY A 17 30.56 -33.34 9.63
C GLY A 17 30.39 -32.24 8.58
N ARG A 18 29.15 -31.85 8.25
CA ARG A 18 28.90 -30.44 7.88
C ARG A 18 28.29 -29.77 9.10
N ARG A 19 29.08 -28.93 9.76
CA ARG A 19 28.56 -27.90 10.68
C ARG A 19 27.44 -27.17 9.91
N PRO A 20 26.23 -26.99 10.48
CA PRO A 20 25.30 -26.04 9.90
C PRO A 20 25.97 -24.69 10.04
N GLY A 21 26.50 -24.19 8.92
CA GLY A 21 26.90 -22.80 8.82
C GLY A 21 25.70 -21.99 9.28
N GLN A 22 25.92 -21.12 10.26
CA GLN A 22 25.04 -20.01 10.54
C GLN A 22 24.66 -19.40 9.20
N VAL A 23 23.39 -19.55 8.81
CA VAL A 23 22.80 -18.67 7.80
C VAL A 23 22.66 -17.34 8.53
N SER A 24 23.76 -16.59 8.56
CA SER A 24 23.79 -15.17 8.90
C SER A 24 23.24 -14.39 7.70
N GLY A 25 21.98 -14.66 7.38
CA GLY A 25 21.15 -13.79 6.55
C GLY A 25 20.05 -13.30 7.47
N SER A 26 19.79 -12.00 7.48
CA SER A 26 18.62 -11.49 8.19
C SER A 26 17.36 -12.19 7.64
N PRO A 27 16.28 -12.28 8.42
CA PRO A 27 14.98 -12.76 7.92
C PRO A 27 14.55 -12.05 6.63
N GLU A 28 14.98 -10.79 6.45
CA GLU A 28 14.80 -10.01 5.22
C GLU A 28 15.47 -10.68 4.02
N GLN A 29 16.70 -11.17 4.18
CA GLN A 29 17.41 -11.87 3.12
C GLN A 29 16.68 -13.17 2.71
N ALA A 30 16.12 -13.90 3.67
CA ALA A 30 15.38 -15.13 3.39
C ALA A 30 14.04 -14.88 2.66
N VAL A 31 13.35 -13.77 2.97
CA VAL A 31 12.11 -13.38 2.26
C VAL A 31 12.42 -12.84 0.87
N LEU A 32 13.47 -12.04 0.73
CA LEU A 32 13.95 -11.58 -0.58
C LEU A 32 14.38 -12.76 -1.46
N ASP A 33 15.06 -13.76 -0.88
CA ASP A 33 15.46 -14.97 -1.61
C ASP A 33 14.24 -15.84 -1.98
N LEU A 34 13.20 -15.89 -1.14
CA LEU A 34 11.94 -16.56 -1.45
C LEU A 34 11.14 -15.83 -2.54
N GLN A 35 11.12 -14.49 -2.51
CA GLN A 35 10.49 -13.67 -3.55
C GLN A 35 11.21 -13.82 -4.90
N ARG A 36 12.55 -13.82 -4.90
CA ARG A 36 13.36 -14.03 -6.11
C ARG A 36 13.21 -15.45 -6.68
N SER A 37 12.99 -16.46 -5.85
CA SER A 37 12.93 -17.86 -6.28
C SER A 37 11.52 -18.38 -6.59
N ALA A 38 10.49 -17.95 -5.86
CA ALA A 38 9.13 -18.48 -5.96
C ALA A 38 8.09 -17.47 -6.47
N GLY A 39 8.45 -16.19 -6.55
CA GLY A 39 7.58 -15.12 -7.02
C GLY A 39 6.51 -14.68 -5.99
N ASN A 40 6.00 -13.46 -6.18
CA ASN A 40 5.13 -12.77 -5.20
C ASN A 40 3.82 -13.51 -4.90
N ARG A 41 3.35 -14.37 -5.82
CA ARG A 41 2.14 -15.18 -5.64
C ARG A 41 2.32 -16.27 -4.57
N ALA A 42 3.51 -16.87 -4.49
CA ALA A 42 3.82 -17.90 -3.49
C ALA A 42 3.96 -17.29 -2.09
N VAL A 43 4.54 -16.09 -1.99
CA VAL A 43 4.66 -15.33 -0.75
C VAL A 43 3.28 -14.88 -0.23
N ALA A 44 2.42 -14.37 -1.11
CA ALA A 44 1.04 -14.03 -0.76
C ALA A 44 0.24 -15.25 -0.28
N ALA A 45 0.43 -16.42 -0.88
CA ALA A 45 -0.22 -17.66 -0.45
C ALA A 45 0.26 -18.15 0.92
N LEU A 46 1.56 -17.99 1.22
CA LEU A 46 2.15 -18.37 2.52
C LEU A 46 1.60 -17.48 3.65
N LEU A 47 1.45 -16.18 3.38
CA LEU A 47 0.84 -15.21 4.29
C LEU A 47 -0.67 -15.45 4.44
N ALA A 48 -1.36 -15.82 3.35
CA ALA A 48 -2.79 -16.14 3.37
C ALA A 48 -3.14 -17.46 4.08
N GLY A 49 -2.20 -18.39 4.21
CA GLY A 49 -2.36 -19.66 4.94
C GLY A 49 -2.38 -19.51 6.46
N SER A 50 -2.01 -18.33 6.98
CA SER A 50 -1.96 -18.03 8.41
C SER A 50 -3.11 -17.08 8.79
N ARG A 51 -4.37 -17.51 8.65
CA ARG A 51 -5.53 -16.69 9.05
C ARG A 51 -5.79 -16.77 10.55
N PRO A 52 -5.74 -15.66 11.31
CA PRO A 52 -6.55 -15.54 12.52
C PRO A 52 -7.97 -15.11 12.12
N THR A 53 -8.94 -15.96 12.41
CA THR A 53 -10.39 -15.70 12.32
C THR A 53 -10.81 -14.82 13.51
N VAL A 54 -10.98 -13.50 13.35
CA VAL A 54 -11.95 -12.63 14.08
C VAL A 54 -12.08 -11.30 13.31
N GLN A 55 -13.28 -10.91 12.88
CA GLN A 55 -13.55 -9.54 12.43
C GLN A 55 -13.49 -8.64 13.66
N ARG A 56 -12.44 -7.82 13.79
CA ARG A 56 -12.23 -6.90 14.91
C ARG A 56 -12.43 -5.46 14.38
N TYR A 57 -13.14 -4.64 15.15
CA TYR A 57 -13.62 -3.25 14.90
C TYR A 57 -12.85 -2.39 13.86
N GLN A 58 -13.55 -1.42 13.24
CA GLN A 58 -12.95 -0.44 12.29
C GLN A 58 -11.73 0.28 12.90
N VAL A 59 -11.71 0.46 14.21
CA VAL A 59 -10.67 1.16 14.97
C VAL A 59 -10.28 0.28 16.16
N GLN A 60 -8.99 -0.03 16.29
CA GLN A 60 -8.41 -0.92 17.31
C GLN A 60 -7.26 -0.25 18.04
N ASP A 61 -7.09 -0.61 19.32
CA ASP A 61 -6.01 -0.13 20.18
C ASP A 61 -5.98 1.40 20.33
N CYS A 62 -7.13 2.06 20.22
CA CYS A 62 -7.28 3.49 20.38
C CYS A 62 -7.95 3.81 21.72
N GLY A 63 -7.59 4.94 22.31
CA GLY A 63 -8.26 5.42 23.51
C GLY A 63 -9.69 5.89 23.21
N SER A 64 -10.63 5.52 24.07
CA SER A 64 -12.03 5.94 24.01
C SER A 64 -12.37 7.11 24.93
N GLY A 65 -11.44 7.52 25.81
CA GLY A 65 -11.64 8.58 26.80
C GLY A 65 -11.19 9.97 26.32
N ALA A 66 -11.75 11.01 26.96
CA ALA A 66 -11.28 12.38 26.78
C ALA A 66 -9.81 12.51 27.21
N GLY A 67 -8.97 13.12 26.37
CA GLY A 67 -7.53 13.26 26.62
C GLY A 67 -6.68 12.02 26.32
N ALA A 68 -7.25 10.99 25.69
CA ALA A 68 -6.45 9.88 25.16
C ALA A 68 -5.39 10.41 24.17
N ALA A 69 -4.18 9.87 24.24
CA ALA A 69 -3.10 10.22 23.31
C ALA A 69 -3.49 9.90 21.85
N HIS A 70 -4.14 8.75 21.63
CA HIS A 70 -4.61 8.29 20.32
C HIS A 70 -6.13 8.07 20.34
N PRO A 71 -6.96 9.13 20.22
CA PRO A 71 -8.40 9.03 20.35
C PRO A 71 -9.05 8.43 19.09
N ALA A 72 -9.95 7.46 19.27
CA ALA A 72 -10.68 6.84 18.15
C ALA A 72 -11.45 7.85 17.29
N SER A 73 -11.94 8.94 17.90
CA SER A 73 -12.66 10.02 17.19
C SER A 73 -11.83 10.69 16.10
N ALA A 74 -10.51 10.80 16.28
CA ALA A 74 -9.61 11.35 15.25
C ALA A 74 -9.57 10.45 14.01
N VAL A 75 -9.55 9.12 14.22
CA VAL A 75 -9.55 8.14 13.14
C VAL A 75 -10.88 8.16 12.40
N TYR A 76 -12.01 8.17 13.12
CA TYR A 76 -13.33 8.25 12.50
C TYR A 76 -13.53 9.54 11.69
N ALA A 77 -13.05 10.69 12.19
CA ALA A 77 -13.13 11.95 11.46
C ALA A 77 -12.33 11.91 10.15
N ALA A 78 -11.08 11.43 10.21
CA ALA A 78 -10.22 11.28 9.05
C ALA A 78 -10.79 10.27 8.03
N HIS A 79 -11.28 9.13 8.51
CA HIS A 79 -11.93 8.12 7.67
C HIS A 79 -13.17 8.67 6.96
N GLY A 80 -14.06 9.34 7.70
CA GLY A 80 -15.25 9.96 7.12
C GLY A 80 -14.90 11.00 6.07
N ARG A 81 -13.88 11.82 6.32
CA ARG A 81 -13.39 12.82 5.37
C ARG A 81 -12.77 12.18 4.12
N ALA A 82 -11.90 11.18 4.28
CA ALA A 82 -11.31 10.43 3.18
C ALA A 82 -12.38 9.78 2.29
N ARG A 83 -13.43 9.20 2.90
CA ARG A 83 -14.56 8.62 2.17
C ARG A 83 -15.31 9.67 1.35
N THR A 84 -15.58 10.85 1.92
CA THR A 84 -16.20 11.95 1.18
C THR A 84 -15.33 12.42 0.02
N MET A 85 -14.03 12.60 0.26
CA MET A 85 -13.08 13.02 -0.78
C MET A 85 -13.03 12.02 -1.93
N LEU A 86 -12.91 10.72 -1.61
CA LEU A 86 -12.89 9.65 -2.60
C LEU A 86 -14.18 9.56 -3.42
N SER A 87 -15.34 9.70 -2.77
CA SER A 87 -16.64 9.67 -3.45
C SER A 87 -16.80 10.81 -4.48
N ILE A 88 -16.37 12.02 -4.10
CA ILE A 88 -16.31 13.17 -5.02
C ILE A 88 -15.37 12.86 -6.18
N ALA A 89 -14.15 12.42 -5.89
CA ALA A 89 -13.16 12.13 -6.92
C ALA A 89 -13.59 11.01 -7.87
N GLU A 90 -14.20 9.94 -7.39
CA GLU A 90 -14.75 8.87 -8.23
C GLU A 90 -15.85 9.40 -9.17
N THR A 91 -16.75 10.22 -8.65
CA THR A 91 -17.86 10.82 -9.39
C THR A 91 -17.37 11.79 -10.46
N GLU A 92 -16.51 12.73 -10.08
CA GLU A 92 -15.98 13.75 -10.99
C GLU A 92 -15.08 13.13 -12.05
N SER A 93 -14.26 12.13 -11.70
CA SER A 93 -13.41 11.40 -12.66
C SER A 93 -14.18 10.61 -13.71
N ALA A 94 -15.49 10.40 -13.52
CA ALA A 94 -16.37 9.83 -14.54
C ALA A 94 -16.74 10.83 -15.63
N THR A 95 -16.50 12.13 -15.43
CA THR A 95 -16.87 13.24 -16.32
C THR A 95 -15.63 13.76 -17.07
N PRO A 96 -15.33 13.25 -18.28
CA PRO A 96 -14.08 13.55 -18.98
C PRO A 96 -13.97 14.98 -19.50
N SER A 97 -15.05 15.77 -19.45
CA SER A 97 -15.08 17.18 -19.86
C SER A 97 -14.71 18.16 -18.73
N ASP A 98 -14.64 17.71 -17.48
CA ASP A 98 -14.33 18.57 -16.34
C ASP A 98 -12.88 19.13 -16.45
N PRO A 99 -12.68 20.46 -16.49
CA PRO A 99 -11.35 21.05 -16.66
C PRO A 99 -10.40 20.75 -15.50
N THR A 100 -10.90 20.62 -14.27
CA THR A 100 -10.11 20.29 -13.07
C THR A 100 -9.63 18.85 -13.15
N VAL A 101 -10.51 17.91 -13.47
CA VAL A 101 -10.14 16.49 -13.69
C VAL A 101 -9.07 16.39 -14.77
N ARG A 102 -9.22 17.12 -15.88
CA ARG A 102 -8.25 17.10 -16.99
C ARG A 102 -6.90 17.65 -16.58
N ALA A 103 -6.87 18.74 -15.81
CA ALA A 103 -5.65 19.35 -15.30
C ALA A 103 -4.92 18.41 -14.32
N LEU A 104 -5.67 17.83 -13.36
CA LEU A 104 -5.10 16.98 -12.32
C LEU A 104 -4.71 15.59 -12.85
N ALA A 105 -5.44 15.02 -13.82
CA ALA A 105 -5.04 13.78 -14.49
C ALA A 105 -3.70 13.94 -15.25
N ARG A 106 -3.48 15.12 -15.83
CA ARG A 106 -2.19 15.46 -16.45
C ARG A 106 -1.10 15.66 -15.39
N LYS A 107 -1.41 16.33 -14.28
CA LYS A 107 -0.46 16.63 -13.21
C LYS A 107 0.04 15.36 -12.51
N TYR A 108 -0.87 14.51 -12.05
CA TYR A 108 -0.53 13.37 -11.18
C TYR A 108 -0.33 12.05 -11.92
N PHE A 109 -0.93 11.88 -13.11
CA PHE A 109 -0.80 10.63 -13.87
C PHE A 109 -0.18 10.81 -15.26
N LYS A 110 0.12 12.05 -15.69
CA LYS A 110 0.61 12.36 -17.04
C LYS A 110 -0.30 11.83 -18.16
N LEU A 111 -1.60 11.80 -17.89
CA LEU A 111 -2.62 11.34 -18.83
C LEU A 111 -3.35 12.50 -19.48
N THR A 112 -3.76 12.30 -20.73
CA THR A 112 -4.70 13.20 -21.39
C THR A 112 -6.12 12.71 -21.15
N VAL A 113 -6.97 13.58 -20.61
CA VAL A 113 -8.42 13.36 -20.44
C VAL A 113 -9.17 14.45 -21.25
N PRO A 114 -10.20 14.12 -22.04
CA PRO A 114 -10.64 12.77 -22.43
C PRO A 114 -9.52 11.97 -23.12
N ALA A 115 -9.46 10.67 -22.84
CA ALA A 115 -8.41 9.80 -23.38
C ALA A 115 -8.57 9.56 -24.89
N MET A 116 -7.65 10.11 -25.68
CA MET A 116 -7.69 10.02 -27.16
C MET A 116 -6.86 8.86 -27.70
N THR A 117 -5.75 8.51 -27.02
CA THR A 117 -4.86 7.41 -27.43
C THR A 117 -5.27 6.09 -26.79
N ASN A 118 -4.91 4.95 -27.40
CA ASN A 118 -5.13 3.64 -26.79
C ASN A 118 -4.37 3.48 -25.46
N ARG A 119 -3.19 4.11 -25.34
CA ARG A 119 -2.42 4.18 -24.10
C ARG A 119 -3.19 4.88 -23.00
N ASP A 120 -3.66 6.11 -23.24
CA ASP A 120 -4.41 6.88 -22.24
C ASP A 120 -5.73 6.21 -21.88
N LYS A 121 -6.42 5.58 -22.84
CA LYS A 121 -7.66 4.82 -22.55
C LYS A 121 -7.39 3.67 -21.59
N ARG A 122 -6.32 2.90 -21.84
CA ARG A 122 -5.90 1.78 -20.98
C ARG A 122 -5.54 2.27 -19.57
N LEU A 123 -4.79 3.35 -19.46
CA LEU A 123 -4.35 3.87 -18.16
C LEU A 123 -5.51 4.55 -17.41
N TRP A 124 -6.29 5.42 -18.05
CA TRP A 124 -7.40 6.11 -17.38
C TRP A 124 -8.55 5.18 -16.99
N PHE A 125 -9.12 4.45 -17.94
CA PHE A 125 -10.29 3.59 -17.68
C PHE A 125 -9.91 2.23 -17.09
N GLY A 126 -8.75 1.69 -17.49
CA GLY A 126 -8.29 0.37 -17.06
C GLY A 126 -7.43 0.36 -15.80
N ARG A 127 -6.88 1.51 -15.38
CA ARG A 127 -6.09 1.63 -14.14
C ARG A 127 -6.68 2.67 -13.19
N VAL A 128 -6.57 3.97 -13.51
CA VAL A 128 -6.93 5.06 -12.59
C VAL A 128 -8.34 4.92 -12.04
N ARG A 129 -9.35 4.82 -12.92
CA ARG A 129 -10.75 4.68 -12.49
C ARG A 129 -11.04 3.36 -11.78
N GLN A 130 -10.30 2.30 -12.10
CA GLN A 130 -10.44 1.01 -11.39
C GLN A 130 -9.88 1.06 -9.98
N VAL A 131 -8.81 1.83 -9.75
CA VAL A 131 -8.24 2.08 -8.42
C VAL A 131 -9.19 2.90 -7.57
N LEU A 132 -9.71 4.02 -8.08
CA LEU A 132 -10.71 4.83 -7.35
C LEU A 132 -11.92 3.98 -6.93
N ALA A 133 -12.46 3.18 -7.87
CA ALA A 133 -13.59 2.30 -7.59
C ALA A 133 -13.22 1.13 -6.64
N GLY A 134 -11.97 0.65 -6.69
CA GLY A 134 -11.45 -0.38 -5.78
C GLY A 134 -11.38 0.10 -4.35
N MET A 135 -10.80 1.30 -4.14
CA MET A 135 -10.77 1.99 -2.84
C MET A 135 -12.20 2.21 -2.31
N SER A 136 -13.12 2.67 -3.17
CA SER A 136 -14.50 2.98 -2.80
C SER A 136 -15.26 1.76 -2.29
N ARG A 137 -15.07 0.60 -2.94
CA ARG A 137 -15.66 -0.69 -2.50
C ARG A 137 -15.00 -1.27 -1.24
N GLY A 138 -13.71 -1.02 -1.04
CA GLY A 138 -12.92 -1.64 0.03
C GLY A 138 -12.96 -0.90 1.37
N GLN A 139 -13.12 0.43 1.34
CA GLN A 139 -12.84 1.29 2.49
C GLN A 139 -13.71 1.01 3.73
N ASP A 140 -14.97 0.57 3.58
CA ASP A 140 -15.85 0.24 4.71
C ASP A 140 -15.34 -0.96 5.53
N GLY A 141 -14.56 -1.85 4.91
CA GLY A 141 -13.94 -3.00 5.56
C GLY A 141 -12.57 -2.71 6.17
N THR A 142 -12.17 -1.44 6.27
CA THR A 142 -10.85 -1.06 6.78
C THR A 142 -10.80 -1.15 8.29
N THR A 143 -9.70 -1.73 8.80
CA THR A 143 -9.32 -1.68 10.21
C THR A 143 -8.08 -0.81 10.37
N TYR A 144 -8.14 0.13 11.31
CA TYR A 144 -7.02 0.99 11.74
C TYR A 144 -6.53 0.56 13.13
N GLU A 145 -5.22 0.50 13.31
CA GLU A 145 -4.59 0.22 14.61
C GLU A 145 -3.86 1.47 15.12
N CYS A 146 -4.12 1.88 16.38
CA CYS A 146 -3.60 3.13 16.96
C CYS A 146 -2.39 2.97 17.90
N GLU A 147 -2.07 1.78 18.41
CA GLU A 147 -0.88 1.62 19.28
C GLU A 147 0.38 1.31 18.46
N PRO A 148 1.48 2.07 18.60
CA PRO A 148 2.73 1.83 17.88
C PRO A 148 3.69 0.88 18.62
N ARG A 149 3.25 0.12 19.65
CA ARG A 149 4.10 -0.77 20.48
C ARG A 149 4.50 -2.06 19.80
N GLN A 150 4.85 -1.93 18.56
CA GLN A 150 4.49 -2.90 17.60
C GLN A 150 5.85 -3.32 16.92
N SER A 151 6.29 -4.56 17.21
CA SER A 151 7.49 -5.24 16.66
C SER A 151 7.33 -5.53 15.16
N TRP A 152 8.24 -6.24 14.48
CA TRP A 152 8.04 -6.61 13.05
C TRP A 152 6.71 -7.32 12.73
N LYS A 153 6.06 -7.90 13.75
CA LYS A 153 4.71 -8.48 13.73
C LYS A 153 3.60 -7.42 13.71
N ASP A 154 3.98 -6.17 13.90
CA ASP A 154 3.13 -5.08 14.30
C ASP A 154 3.68 -3.75 13.65
N GLY A 155 3.25 -3.40 12.44
CA GLY A 155 3.24 -1.99 11.97
C GLY A 155 4.46 -1.31 11.30
N LEU A 156 5.73 -1.72 11.46
CA LEU A 156 6.90 -1.14 10.72
C LEU A 156 7.06 0.41 10.74
N CYS A 157 6.55 1.10 11.76
CA CYS A 157 6.65 2.56 11.84
C CYS A 157 8.09 3.04 12.07
N THR A 158 8.73 3.59 11.03
CA THR A 158 10.00 4.33 11.15
C THR A 158 9.76 5.82 11.40
N GLU A 159 10.80 6.57 11.75
CA GLU A 159 10.70 8.02 11.91
C GLU A 159 10.21 8.67 10.60
N GLY A 160 9.22 9.57 10.69
CA GLY A 160 8.62 10.22 9.54
C GLY A 160 7.46 9.45 8.88
N THR A 161 7.39 8.12 9.04
CA THR A 161 6.29 7.31 8.49
C THR A 161 4.97 7.69 9.13
N MET A 162 3.96 7.97 8.31
CA MET A 162 2.62 8.34 8.75
C MET A 162 1.75 7.11 9.02
N ALA A 163 1.75 6.14 8.11
CA ALA A 163 1.05 4.89 8.28
C ALA A 163 1.73 3.77 7.49
N VAL A 164 1.33 2.53 7.77
CA VAL A 164 1.79 1.35 7.03
C VAL A 164 0.61 0.40 6.81
N THR A 165 0.39 0.02 5.56
CA THR A 165 -0.57 -1.01 5.17
C THR A 165 0.07 -2.39 5.06
N LEU A 166 -0.38 -3.33 5.90
CA LEU A 166 -0.12 -4.76 5.73
C LEU A 166 -1.46 -5.51 5.68
N LEU A 167 -1.87 -6.14 6.79
CA LEU A 167 -3.20 -6.72 6.95
C LEU A 167 -4.22 -5.68 7.42
N ASN A 168 -3.81 -4.79 8.32
CA ASN A 168 -4.54 -3.61 8.78
C ASN A 168 -3.75 -2.35 8.38
N ILE A 169 -4.33 -1.17 8.62
CA ILE A 169 -3.62 0.11 8.47
C ILE A 169 -3.12 0.51 9.85
N HIS A 170 -1.80 0.50 10.03
CA HIS A 170 -1.16 0.88 11.29
C HIS A 170 -0.87 2.38 11.26
N LEU A 171 -1.41 3.15 12.21
CA LEU A 171 -1.22 4.60 12.28
C LEU A 171 0.01 4.93 13.12
N CYS A 172 1.05 5.42 12.45
CA CYS A 172 2.35 5.66 13.07
C CYS A 172 2.39 6.98 13.86
N PRO A 173 3.40 7.17 14.74
CA PRO A 173 3.51 8.37 15.58
C PRO A 173 3.47 9.70 14.82
N ALA A 174 3.92 9.76 13.56
CA ALA A 174 3.87 10.97 12.76
C ALA A 174 2.44 11.39 12.39
N TRP A 175 1.55 10.43 12.11
CA TRP A 175 0.13 10.72 11.78
C TRP A 175 -0.60 11.40 12.94
N TRP A 176 -0.26 11.01 14.17
CA TRP A 176 -0.81 11.63 15.39
C TRP A 176 -0.37 13.08 15.59
N LYS A 177 0.75 13.51 14.96
CA LYS A 177 1.22 14.90 14.98
C LYS A 177 0.46 15.78 13.97
N LEU A 178 -0.21 15.20 12.98
CA LEU A 178 -1.05 15.95 12.05
C LEU A 178 -2.22 16.57 12.79
N THR A 179 -2.50 17.86 12.56
CA THR A 179 -3.59 18.59 13.22
C THR A 179 -4.82 18.74 12.32
N SER A 180 -4.64 18.73 11.00
CA SER A 180 -5.73 18.84 10.03
C SER A 180 -6.40 17.50 9.79
N VAL A 181 -7.73 17.50 9.72
CA VAL A 181 -8.51 16.32 9.32
C VAL A 181 -8.27 15.97 7.85
N ASP A 182 -8.02 16.98 7.01
CA ASP A 182 -7.75 16.78 5.58
C ASP A 182 -6.38 16.12 5.37
N ASP A 183 -5.36 16.54 6.14
CA ASP A 183 -4.03 15.91 6.11
C ASP A 183 -4.08 14.45 6.59
N ARG A 184 -4.83 14.20 7.67
CA ARG A 184 -5.04 12.83 8.14
C ARG A 184 -5.78 11.97 7.11
N ALA A 185 -6.78 12.54 6.45
CA ALA A 185 -7.55 11.89 5.40
C ALA A 185 -6.69 11.59 4.16
N PHE A 186 -5.78 12.49 3.78
CA PHE A 186 -4.80 12.27 2.72
C PHE A 186 -4.01 10.99 2.96
N VAL A 187 -3.45 10.81 4.16
CA VAL A 187 -2.71 9.59 4.50
C VAL A 187 -3.59 8.36 4.37
N LEU A 188 -4.86 8.42 4.82
CA LEU A 188 -5.74 7.25 4.68
C LEU A 188 -6.04 6.91 3.20
N LEU A 189 -6.17 7.91 2.33
CA LEU A 189 -6.36 7.70 0.90
C LEU A 189 -5.13 7.02 0.27
N HIS A 190 -3.93 7.43 0.66
CA HIS A 190 -2.68 6.76 0.26
C HIS A 190 -2.72 5.28 0.65
N GLU A 191 -3.00 4.99 1.93
CA GLU A 191 -3.04 3.61 2.42
C GLU A 191 -4.16 2.78 1.78
N TRP A 192 -5.29 3.39 1.44
CA TRP A 192 -6.34 2.71 0.68
C TRP A 192 -5.91 2.39 -0.75
N ALA A 193 -5.11 3.23 -1.39
CA ALA A 193 -4.56 2.93 -2.71
C ALA A 193 -3.64 1.70 -2.64
N HIS A 194 -2.76 1.61 -1.63
CA HIS A 194 -1.98 0.41 -1.36
C HIS A 194 -2.86 -0.83 -1.15
N LYS A 195 -3.87 -0.71 -0.28
CA LYS A 195 -4.67 -1.85 0.18
C LYS A 195 -5.67 -2.37 -0.85
N TYR A 196 -6.32 -1.46 -1.57
CA TYR A 196 -7.49 -1.73 -2.38
C TYR A 196 -7.31 -1.37 -3.85
N GLY A 197 -6.23 -0.66 -4.20
CA GLY A 197 -5.88 -0.32 -5.57
C GLY A 197 -5.34 -1.53 -6.34
N PRO A 198 -6.05 -2.07 -7.34
CA PRO A 198 -5.53 -3.16 -8.14
C PRO A 198 -4.28 -2.71 -8.90
N SER A 199 -3.17 -3.44 -8.71
CA SER A 199 -1.87 -3.16 -9.35
C SER A 199 -1.20 -1.85 -8.94
N VAL A 200 -1.65 -1.23 -7.84
CA VAL A 200 -0.87 -0.22 -7.12
C VAL A 200 0.22 -0.95 -6.32
N HIS A 201 1.40 -0.33 -6.16
CA HIS A 201 2.45 -0.85 -5.31
C HIS A 201 1.90 -1.16 -3.91
N GLN A 202 2.34 -2.25 -3.28
CA GLN A 202 1.74 -2.75 -2.01
C GLN A 202 2.66 -2.57 -0.79
N ILE A 203 3.91 -2.18 -0.99
CA ILE A 203 4.91 -2.06 0.06
C ILE A 203 5.83 -0.87 -0.25
N PHE A 204 6.00 -0.02 0.77
CA PHE A 204 6.94 1.10 0.93
C PHE A 204 7.19 1.96 -0.30
N GLU A 205 6.55 3.13 -0.34
CA GLU A 205 7.18 4.41 -0.68
C GLU A 205 6.14 5.53 -0.50
N THR A 206 6.50 6.59 0.23
CA THR A 206 5.74 7.85 0.26
C THR A 206 6.53 8.82 -0.60
N TYR A 207 5.96 9.20 -1.76
CA TYR A 207 6.52 10.16 -2.70
C TYR A 207 5.62 11.37 -2.71
N CYS A 208 6.09 12.43 -2.09
CA CYS A 208 5.19 13.48 -1.72
C CYS A 208 5.39 14.78 -2.49
N ASP A 209 6.25 14.75 -3.51
CA ASP A 209 6.45 15.91 -4.34
C ASP A 209 6.18 15.58 -5.80
N ALA A 210 5.36 16.44 -6.42
CA ALA A 210 5.17 16.45 -7.86
C ALA A 210 6.50 16.61 -8.61
N SER A 211 7.57 17.07 -7.95
CA SER A 211 8.94 17.09 -8.46
C SER A 211 9.55 15.69 -8.64
N GLU A 212 9.24 14.72 -7.77
CA GLU A 212 9.68 13.32 -7.90
C GLU A 212 8.83 12.57 -8.94
N PHE A 213 7.54 12.90 -9.03
CA PHE A 213 6.69 12.46 -10.14
C PHE A 213 7.09 13.07 -11.48
N ALA A 214 7.78 14.21 -11.49
CA ALA A 214 8.09 14.94 -12.71
C ALA A 214 8.92 14.11 -13.69
N THR A 215 9.74 13.18 -13.21
CA THR A 215 10.55 12.29 -14.08
C THR A 215 9.91 10.92 -14.35
N GLN A 216 8.92 10.48 -13.55
CA GLN A 216 8.32 9.15 -13.69
C GLN A 216 7.35 9.04 -14.88
N PRO A 217 7.36 7.96 -15.68
CA PRO A 217 6.39 7.77 -16.76
C PRO A 217 4.97 7.52 -16.21
N ALA A 218 3.95 7.73 -17.06
CA ALA A 218 2.55 7.53 -16.66
C ALA A 218 2.24 6.10 -16.20
N GLU A 219 2.95 5.11 -16.75
CA GLU A 219 2.85 3.70 -16.39
C GLU A 219 3.21 3.43 -14.93
N ASP A 220 4.20 4.16 -14.41
CA ASP A 220 4.66 4.03 -13.03
C ASP A 220 3.73 4.84 -12.11
N LEU A 221 3.37 6.06 -12.51
CA LEU A 221 2.47 6.93 -11.72
C LEU A 221 1.08 6.33 -11.46
N VAL A 222 0.54 5.50 -12.36
CA VAL A 222 -0.73 4.79 -12.09
C VAL A 222 -0.58 3.60 -11.13
N ALA A 223 0.65 3.25 -10.75
CA ALA A 223 0.95 2.29 -9.70
C ALA A 223 1.35 2.98 -8.38
N GLU A 224 1.50 4.32 -8.37
CA GLU A 224 1.91 5.07 -7.19
C GLU A 224 0.73 5.50 -6.31
N PRO A 225 0.68 5.13 -5.02
CA PRO A 225 -0.42 5.47 -4.11
C PRO A 225 -0.59 6.98 -3.91
N ASP A 226 0.52 7.73 -3.84
CA ASP A 226 0.49 9.18 -3.62
C ASP A 226 -0.04 9.96 -4.81
N ALA A 227 0.09 9.43 -6.03
CA ALA A 227 -0.55 10.03 -7.19
C ALA A 227 -2.08 10.03 -7.02
N TYR A 228 -2.65 8.98 -6.42
CA TYR A 228 -4.07 8.91 -6.09
C TYR A 228 -4.45 9.83 -4.92
N ALA A 229 -3.71 9.77 -3.82
CA ALA A 229 -3.99 10.62 -2.65
C ALA A 229 -3.93 12.11 -3.02
N SER A 230 -2.90 12.53 -3.77
CA SER A 230 -2.72 13.92 -4.21
C SER A 230 -3.77 14.35 -5.23
N TYR A 231 -4.10 13.48 -6.20
CA TYR A 231 -5.18 13.73 -7.14
C TYR A 231 -6.52 13.97 -6.44
N ILE A 232 -6.89 13.08 -5.52
CA ILE A 232 -8.15 13.17 -4.77
C ILE A 232 -8.17 14.42 -3.89
N PHE A 233 -7.07 14.68 -3.17
CA PHE A 233 -6.97 15.81 -2.25
C PHE A 233 -7.11 17.14 -2.98
N GLU A 234 -6.35 17.37 -4.06
CA GLU A 234 -6.38 18.64 -4.78
C GLU A 234 -7.68 18.83 -5.56
N LEU A 235 -8.28 17.75 -6.07
CA LEU A 235 -9.58 17.82 -6.70
C LEU A 235 -10.66 18.34 -5.74
N VAL A 236 -10.61 17.91 -4.48
CA VAL A 236 -11.64 18.24 -3.48
C VAL A 236 -11.36 19.55 -2.74
N THR A 237 -10.09 19.85 -2.45
CA THR A 237 -9.70 21.03 -1.67
C THR A 237 -9.32 22.23 -2.55
N GLY A 238 -9.06 22.01 -3.84
CA GLY A 238 -8.54 23.02 -4.75
C GLY A 238 -7.09 23.41 -4.49
N SER A 239 -6.39 22.73 -3.56
CA SER A 239 -5.01 22.99 -3.19
C SER A 239 -4.20 21.70 -3.17
N ALA A 240 -2.93 21.76 -3.59
CA ALA A 240 -2.03 20.62 -3.43
C ALA A 240 -1.87 20.25 -1.95
N PRO A 241 -1.61 18.97 -1.62
CA PRO A 241 -1.29 18.57 -0.24
C PRO A 241 -0.11 19.39 0.31
N SER A 242 -0.16 19.71 1.61
CA SER A 242 0.90 20.48 2.26
C SER A 242 2.14 19.62 2.49
N SER A 243 3.30 20.26 2.65
CA SER A 243 4.55 19.56 2.96
C SER A 243 4.54 18.81 4.32
N THR A 244 3.46 18.90 5.09
CA THR A 244 3.31 18.24 6.40
C THR A 244 2.94 16.76 6.24
N VAL A 245 2.21 16.43 5.18
CA VAL A 245 1.91 15.04 4.79
C VAL A 245 2.88 14.54 3.73
N CYS A 246 3.90 15.35 3.44
CA CYS A 246 4.91 15.09 2.46
C CYS A 246 6.25 14.67 3.07
#